data_AF-A0A6P1W3Z3-F1
#
_entry.id   AF-A0A6P1W3Z3-F1
#
_cell.length_a   1.000
_cell.length_b   1.000
_cell.length_c   1.000
_cell.angle_alpha   90.00
_cell.angle_beta   90.00
_cell.angle_gamma   90.00
#
_symmetry.space_group_name_H-M   'P 1'
#
loop_
_entity.id
_entity.type
_entity.pdbx_description
1 polymer ?
#
loop_
_entity_poly.entity_id
_entity_poly.type
_entity_poly.pdbx_seq_one_letter_code
_entity_poly.pdbx_strand_id
1 'polypeptide(L)'
;MMLIGFSFENLIKAIPVSRTPSKTTRRELAKDLWDKRKGHFLLHLIPNDINLSDQERDLLNRLQTFTVWAGRYPLPMQSQHYHSEEKLISLKGNDDTTVQNLFFRLMSYVQDIDIAD
;
A
#
# COMPACT_ATOMS: atom_id res chain seq x y z
N MET A 1 8.69 8.00 -5.83
CA MET A 1 7.96 6.71 -5.72
C MET A 1 8.16 5.99 -4.39
N MET A 2 9.39 5.77 -3.88
CA MET A 2 9.58 5.06 -2.60
C MET A 2 8.84 5.69 -1.40
N LEU A 3 9.06 6.99 -1.13
CA LEU A 3 8.39 7.67 -0.01
C LEU A 3 6.87 7.70 -0.18
N ILE A 4 6.38 7.85 -1.42
CA ILE A 4 4.96 7.75 -1.75
C ILE A 4 4.43 6.36 -1.35
N GLY A 5 5.16 5.29 -1.70
CA GLY A 5 4.79 3.93 -1.31
C GLY A 5 4.72 3.72 0.20
N PHE A 6 5.65 4.29 0.97
CA PHE A 6 5.55 4.26 2.45
C PHE A 6 4.35 5.05 2.97
N SER A 7 4.03 6.20 2.37
CA SER A 7 2.82 6.95 2.73
C SER A 7 1.54 6.14 2.45
N PHE A 8 1.47 5.43 1.31
CA PHE A 8 0.36 4.53 1.02
C PHE A 8 0.30 3.35 2.00
N GLU A 9 1.43 2.73 2.33
CA GLU A 9 1.47 1.65 3.30
C GLU A 9 0.91 2.08 4.66
N ASN A 10 1.31 3.26 5.14
CA ASN A 10 0.82 3.83 6.38
C ASN A 10 -0.68 4.13 6.30
N LEU A 11 -1.14 4.78 5.23
CA LEU A 11 -2.54 5.13 5.05
C LEU A 11 -3.44 3.89 4.97
N ILE A 12 -3.07 2.90 4.15
CA ILE A 12 -3.83 1.66 3.97
C ILE A 12 -3.95 0.90 5.31
N LYS A 13 -2.88 0.86 6.10
CA LYS A 13 -2.91 0.26 7.44
C LYS A 13 -3.78 1.04 8.43
N ALA A 14 -3.91 2.35 8.25
CA ALA A 14 -4.76 3.18 9.09
C ALA A 14 -6.25 2.90 8.89
N ILE A 15 -6.70 2.50 7.69
CA ILE A 15 -8.12 2.23 7.39
C ILE A 15 -8.76 1.15 8.29
N PRO A 16 -8.20 -0.06 8.45
CA PRO A 16 -8.77 -1.05 9.37
C PRO A 16 -8.64 -0.63 10.84
N VAL A 17 -7.60 0.15 11.19
CA VAL A 17 -7.44 0.69 12.55
C VAL A 17 -8.50 1.74 12.86
N SER A 18 -8.85 2.62 11.91
CA SER A 18 -9.91 3.62 12.08
C SER A 18 -11.28 2.98 12.23
N ARG A 19 -11.54 1.88 11.50
CA ARG A 19 -12.80 1.12 11.57
C ARG A 19 -12.96 0.31 12.85
N THR A 20 -11.88 -0.06 13.53
CA THR A 20 -11.94 -0.81 14.79
C THR A 20 -10.87 -0.33 15.77
N PRO A 21 -11.03 0.87 16.36
CA PRO A 21 -10.02 1.47 17.22
C PRO A 21 -9.66 0.66 18.47
N SER A 22 -10.56 -0.24 18.90
CA SER A 22 -10.35 -1.10 20.07
C SER A 22 -9.31 -2.20 19.85
N LYS A 23 -9.01 -2.58 18.60
CA LYS A 23 -7.97 -3.55 18.26
C LYS A 23 -6.60 -2.87 18.25
N THR A 24 -5.97 -2.80 19.42
CA THR A 24 -4.66 -2.11 19.57
C THR A 24 -3.50 -3.06 19.81
N THR A 25 -3.76 -4.34 20.11
CA THR A 25 -2.67 -5.26 20.43
C THR A 25 -2.02 -5.81 19.16
N ARG A 26 -0.70 -6.03 19.22
CA ARG A 26 0.06 -6.67 18.14
C ARG A 26 -0.55 -7.99 17.69
N ARG A 27 -1.16 -8.77 18.59
CA ARG A 27 -1.75 -10.08 18.27
C ARG A 27 -3.04 -9.93 17.46
N GLU A 28 -3.86 -8.94 17.77
CA GLU A 28 -5.10 -8.63 17.05
C GLU A 28 -4.79 -8.06 15.67
N LEU A 29 -3.83 -7.14 15.62
CA LEU A 29 -3.40 -6.49 14.39
C LEU A 29 -2.59 -7.41 13.47
N ALA A 30 -1.77 -8.32 14.01
CA ALA A 30 -0.92 -9.19 13.19
C ALA A 30 -1.71 -10.20 12.36
N LYS A 31 -2.91 -10.60 12.78
CA LYS A 31 -3.78 -11.48 11.99
C LYS A 31 -4.29 -10.79 10.73
N ASP A 32 -4.56 -9.49 10.83
CA ASP A 32 -5.27 -8.73 9.79
C ASP A 32 -4.31 -7.89 8.91
N LEU A 33 -3.15 -7.45 9.45
CA LEU A 33 -2.31 -6.41 8.83
C LEU A 33 -0.80 -6.74 8.73
N TRP A 34 -0.29 -7.69 9.51
CA TRP A 34 1.16 -7.91 9.66
C TRP A 34 1.57 -9.40 9.67
N ASP A 35 0.89 -10.26 8.91
CA ASP A 35 1.33 -11.65 8.78
C ASP A 35 2.76 -11.70 8.22
N LYS A 36 3.66 -12.36 8.96
CA LYS A 36 5.12 -12.37 8.78
C LYS A 36 5.59 -12.95 7.44
N ARG A 37 4.68 -13.53 6.64
CA ARG A 37 4.98 -14.14 5.35
C ARG A 37 4.79 -13.21 4.15
N LYS A 38 4.26 -11.99 4.33
CA LYS A 38 3.77 -11.12 3.23
C LYS A 38 4.05 -9.62 3.45
N GLY A 39 5.23 -9.28 3.98
CA GLY A 39 5.52 -7.97 4.58
C GLY A 39 5.34 -6.69 3.77
N HIS A 40 5.13 -6.74 2.44
CA HIS A 40 5.02 -5.53 1.61
C HIS A 40 3.94 -5.58 0.53
N PHE A 41 2.89 -6.38 0.70
CA PHE A 41 1.86 -6.46 -0.32
C PHE A 41 0.80 -5.37 -0.15
N LEU A 42 1.06 -4.17 -0.71
CA LEU A 42 0.13 -3.02 -0.63
C LEU A 42 -1.29 -3.40 -1.07
N LEU A 43 -1.42 -4.18 -2.15
CA LEU A 43 -2.71 -4.66 -2.65
C LEU A 43 -3.45 -5.59 -1.68
N HIS A 44 -2.71 -6.41 -0.94
CA HIS A 44 -3.31 -7.35 0.02
C HIS A 44 -3.75 -6.69 1.32
N LEU A 45 -3.24 -5.48 1.61
CA LEU A 45 -3.62 -4.71 2.79
C LEU A 45 -4.90 -3.89 2.58
N ILE A 46 -5.34 -3.72 1.33
CA ILE A 46 -6.53 -2.94 1.02
C ILE A 46 -7.78 -3.76 1.40
N PRO A 47 -8.68 -3.19 2.22
CA PRO A 47 -9.94 -3.84 2.54
C PRO A 47 -10.75 -4.22 1.30
N ASN A 48 -11.38 -5.39 1.32
CA ASN A 48 -12.09 -5.96 0.17
C ASN A 48 -13.27 -5.11 -0.33
N ASP A 49 -13.79 -4.20 0.50
CA ASP A 49 -14.86 -3.26 0.14
C ASP A 49 -14.36 -2.05 -0.66
N ILE A 50 -13.04 -1.85 -0.77
CA ILE A 50 -12.45 -0.77 -1.56
C ILE A 50 -12.09 -1.28 -2.95
N ASN A 51 -12.88 -0.85 -3.93
CA ASN A 51 -12.62 -1.18 -5.33
C ASN A 51 -11.47 -0.34 -5.89
N LEU A 52 -10.55 -1.01 -6.58
CA LEU A 52 -9.45 -0.38 -7.30
C LEU A 52 -9.61 -0.60 -8.80
N SER A 53 -9.39 0.48 -9.56
CA SER A 53 -9.22 0.40 -11.01
C SER A 53 -7.89 -0.28 -11.37
N ASP A 54 -7.78 -0.75 -12.62
CA ASP A 54 -6.54 -1.39 -13.10
C ASP A 54 -5.32 -0.44 -13.02
N GLN A 55 -5.54 0.86 -13.22
CA GLN A 55 -4.49 1.88 -13.11
C GLN A 55 -3.99 2.02 -11.67
N GLU A 56 -4.90 2.01 -10.70
CA GLU A 56 -4.56 2.09 -9.28
C GLU A 56 -3.87 0.82 -8.79
N ARG A 57 -4.31 -0.35 -9.28
CA ARG A 57 -3.66 -1.63 -8.98
C ARG A 57 -2.23 -1.68 -9.49
N ASP A 58 -2.04 -1.24 -10.74
CA ASP A 58 -0.72 -1.12 -11.34
C ASP A 58 0.18 -0.12 -10.59
N LEU A 59 -0.36 1.04 -10.22
CA LEU A 59 0.36 2.03 -9.40
C LEU A 59 0.81 1.42 -8.07
N LEU A 60 -0.09 0.78 -7.33
CA LEU A 60 0.22 0.19 -6.03
C LEU A 60 1.24 -0.96 -6.14
N ASN A 61 1.17 -1.78 -7.19
CA ASN A 61 2.18 -2.80 -7.47
C ASN A 61 3.57 -2.17 -7.69
N ARG A 62 3.66 -1.10 -8.51
CA ARG A 62 4.94 -0.41 -8.72
C ARG A 62 5.44 0.24 -7.44
N LEU A 63 4.58 0.91 -6.68
CA LEU A 63 4.93 1.52 -5.39
C LEU A 63 5.48 0.47 -4.41
N GLN A 64 4.87 -0.71 -4.35
CA GLN A 64 5.37 -1.84 -3.57
C GLN A 64 6.78 -2.24 -4.01
N THR A 65 7.04 -2.36 -5.31
CA THR A 65 8.39 -2.65 -5.79
C THR A 65 9.41 -1.59 -5.37
N PHE A 66 9.02 -0.31 -5.43
CA PHE A 66 9.86 0.80 -4.97
C PHE A 66 10.12 0.78 -3.45
N THR A 67 9.14 0.37 -2.63
CA THR A 67 9.34 0.24 -1.18
C THR A 67 10.21 -0.96 -0.84
N VAL A 68 10.12 -2.06 -1.58
CA VAL A 68 10.94 -3.25 -1.34
C VAL A 68 12.39 -3.02 -1.74
N TRP A 69 12.66 -2.63 -2.99
CA TRP A 69 14.03 -2.55 -3.49
C TRP A 69 14.29 -1.43 -4.50
N ALA A 70 13.39 -1.15 -5.45
CA ALA A 70 13.68 -0.28 -6.60
C ALA A 70 13.91 1.19 -6.24
N GLY A 71 13.51 1.60 -5.03
CA GLY A 71 13.84 2.93 -4.50
C GLY A 71 15.25 3.07 -3.91
N ARG A 72 15.97 1.96 -3.72
CA ARG A 72 17.22 1.89 -2.96
C ARG A 72 18.36 1.22 -3.72
N TYR A 73 18.04 0.24 -4.55
CA TYR A 73 19.03 -0.58 -5.24
C TYR A 73 18.78 -0.54 -6.76
N PRO A 74 19.85 -0.53 -7.57
CA PRO A 74 19.71 -0.54 -9.03
C PRO A 74 19.19 -1.88 -9.57
N LEU A 75 19.26 -2.94 -8.75
CA LEU A 75 18.81 -4.29 -9.08
C LEU A 75 18.12 -4.92 -7.87
N PRO A 76 17.18 -5.87 -8.08
CA PRO A 76 16.57 -6.58 -6.99
C PRO A 76 17.59 -7.37 -6.18
N MET A 77 17.49 -7.30 -4.85
CA MET A 77 18.40 -8.02 -3.95
C MET A 77 18.12 -9.53 -3.87
N GLN A 78 16.97 -9.98 -4.36
CA GLN A 78 16.56 -11.38 -4.32
C GLN A 78 16.26 -11.87 -5.74
N SER A 79 16.78 -13.04 -6.09
CA SER A 79 16.60 -13.66 -7.41
C SER A 79 15.12 -13.78 -7.81
N GLN A 80 14.23 -14.06 -6.86
CA GLN A 80 12.79 -14.12 -7.14
C GLN A 80 12.25 -12.83 -7.75
N HIS A 81 12.68 -11.65 -7.27
CA HIS A 81 12.24 -10.36 -7.81
C HIS A 81 12.84 -10.07 -9.19
N TYR A 82 14.05 -10.58 -9.45
CA TYR A 82 14.67 -10.48 -10.75
C TYR A 82 13.95 -11.33 -11.81
N HIS A 83 13.47 -12.52 -11.46
CA HIS A 83 12.77 -13.40 -12.39
C HIS A 83 11.24 -13.16 -12.45
N SER A 84 10.62 -12.63 -11.39
CA SER A 84 9.17 -12.40 -11.34
C SER A 84 8.72 -11.12 -12.04
N GLU A 85 9.61 -10.14 -12.16
CA GLU A 85 9.30 -8.87 -12.83
C GLU A 85 9.43 -9.04 -14.35
N GLU A 86 8.43 -9.68 -14.97
CA GLU A 86 8.34 -9.85 -16.43
C GLU A 86 8.28 -8.51 -17.20
N LYS A 87 8.06 -7.39 -16.50
CA LYS A 87 7.96 -6.04 -17.09
C LYS A 87 8.90 -5.07 -16.40
N LEU A 88 9.59 -4.28 -17.21
CA LEU A 88 10.36 -3.13 -16.73
C LEU A 88 9.47 -2.20 -15.92
N ILE A 89 9.92 -1.84 -14.71
CA ILE A 89 9.27 -0.81 -13.91
C ILE A 89 9.41 0.52 -14.66
N SER A 90 8.29 1.08 -15.08
CA SER A 90 8.23 2.38 -15.74
C SER A 90 7.36 3.37 -14.97
N LEU A 91 7.79 4.62 -15.00
CA LEU A 91 6.93 5.74 -14.58
C LEU A 91 5.95 6.04 -15.71
N LYS A 92 4.72 6.36 -15.35
CA LYS A 92 3.66 6.71 -16.30
C LYS A 92 3.40 8.21 -16.23
N GLY A 93 3.06 8.81 -17.36
CA GLY A 93 2.85 10.26 -17.46
C GLY A 93 1.72 10.82 -16.59
N ASN A 94 0.82 9.96 -16.10
CA ASN A 94 -0.30 10.30 -15.23
C ASN A 94 -0.13 9.84 -13.78
N ASP A 95 1.07 9.38 -13.39
CA ASP A 95 1.30 8.84 -12.05
C ASP A 95 1.02 9.85 -10.94
N ASP A 96 1.34 11.13 -11.16
CA ASP A 96 1.08 12.21 -10.22
C ASP A 96 -0.42 12.33 -9.89
N THR A 97 -1.25 12.36 -10.93
CA THR A 97 -2.70 12.49 -10.83
C THR A 97 -3.30 11.22 -10.21
N THR A 98 -2.86 10.03 -10.64
CA THR A 98 -3.33 8.77 -10.05
C THR A 98 -2.95 8.65 -8.58
N VAL A 99 -1.72 9.04 -8.21
CA VAL A 99 -1.27 9.08 -6.81
C VAL A 99 -2.15 10.00 -5.98
N GLN A 100 -2.34 11.25 -6.40
CA GLN A 100 -3.14 12.22 -5.64
C GLN A 100 -4.57 11.75 -5.47
N ASN A 101 -5.24 11.39 -6.57
CA ASN A 101 -6.65 10.98 -6.55
C ASN A 101 -6.86 9.75 -5.66
N LEU A 102 -6.01 8.72 -5.81
CA LEU A 102 -6.13 7.52 -4.99
C LEU A 102 -5.82 7.80 -3.53
N PHE A 103 -4.79 8.59 -3.23
CA PHE A 103 -4.39 8.90 -1.85
C PHE A 103 -5.51 9.65 -1.11
N PHE A 104 -6.07 10.70 -1.71
CA PHE A 104 -7.19 11.43 -1.10
C PHE A 104 -8.46 10.57 -0.98
N ARG A 105 -8.75 9.72 -1.97
CA ARG A 105 -9.87 8.77 -1.87
C ARG A 105 -9.67 7.77 -0.74
N LEU A 106 -8.45 7.27 -0.52
CA LEU A 106 -8.17 6.36 0.60
C LEU A 106 -8.24 7.08 1.95
N MET A 107 -7.87 8.38 1.99
CA MET A 107 -7.92 9.20 3.18
C MET A 107 -9.35 9.38 3.73
N SER A 108 -10.36 9.44 2.86
CA SER A 108 -11.75 9.54 3.31
C SER A 108 -12.20 8.35 4.15
N TYR A 109 -11.63 7.15 3.96
CA TYR A 109 -11.94 5.98 4.78
C TYR A 109 -11.31 6.01 6.19
N VAL A 110 -10.46 6.99 6.48
CA VAL A 110 -9.85 7.19 7.80
C VAL A 110 -10.56 8.33 8.56
N GLN A 111 -11.07 9.33 7.85
CA GLN A 111 -11.62 10.57 8.43
C GLN A 111 -13.05 10.45 8.99
N ASP A 112 -13.74 9.32 8.80
CA ASP A 112 -15.06 9.05 9.42
C ASP A 112 -15.01 8.85 10.96
N ILE A 113 -13.87 9.14 11.61
CA ILE A 113 -13.77 9.19 13.07
C ILE A 113 -14.29 10.56 13.51
N ASP A 114 -15.62 10.69 13.64
CA ASP A 114 -16.19 11.66 14.58
C ASP A 114 -15.66 11.27 15.96
N ILE A 115 -14.76 12.11 16.49
CA ILE A 115 -14.35 12.04 17.89
C ILE A 115 -15.59 12.43 18.69
N ALA A 116 -16.29 11.44 19.24
CA ALA A 116 -17.32 11.69 20.24
C ALA A 116 -16.64 12.40 21.43
N ASP A 117 -17.00 13.67 21.62
CA ASP A 117 -16.67 14.48 22.80
C ASP A 117 -17.23 13.84 24.09
#